data_AF-A0A8X6M1R3-F1
#
_entry.id   AF-A0A8X6M1R3-F1
#
_cell.length_a   1.000
_cell.length_b   1.000
_cell.length_c   1.000
_cell.angle_alpha   90.00
_cell.angle_beta   90.00
_cell.angle_gamma   90.00
#
_symmetry.space_group_name_H-M   'P 1'
#
loop_
_entity.id
_entity.type
_entity.pdbx_description
1 polymer ?
#
loop_
_entity_poly.entity_id
_entity_poly.type
_entity_poly.pdbx_seq_one_letter_code
_entity_poly.pdbx_strand_id
1 'polypeptide(L)'
;MDIQPCGTNDAIAFYTAKYLSKSEPTQLDGSVAQAIREIQREKTDISRKLFKVCMRILKERQVSACECSYKLCHLNFRDSSRKCTFLNTRKPEQRYRVFKIHSNGTATGYCSNIIEGYEKRPTEHPNYDFDNMCLLEFAMFFEPLYEKSNQEPQECVDIYEPERQTRQRLITLLGEVS
;
A
#
# COMPACT_ATOMS: atom_id res chain seq x y z
N MET A 1 1.09 21.01 -10.48
CA MET A 1 1.98 19.83 -10.50
C MET A 1 2.99 20.10 -11.60
N ASP A 2 4.27 20.19 -11.27
CA ASP A 2 5.33 20.61 -12.21
C ASP A 2 6.06 19.36 -12.69
N ILE A 3 5.68 18.86 -13.87
CA ILE A 3 6.22 17.61 -14.43
C ILE A 3 7.42 17.99 -15.30
N GLN A 4 8.63 17.63 -14.86
CA GLN A 4 9.84 17.80 -15.65
C GLN A 4 10.08 16.55 -16.53
N PRO A 5 10.28 16.69 -17.85
CA PRO A 5 10.66 15.56 -18.69
C PRO A 5 12.06 15.07 -18.29
N CYS A 6 12.16 13.82 -17.84
CA CYS A 6 13.41 13.16 -17.49
C CYS A 6 13.77 12.16 -18.60
N GLY A 7 14.83 12.43 -19.36
CA GLY A 7 15.21 11.63 -20.53
C GLY A 7 16.25 10.52 -20.27
N THR A 8 16.80 10.43 -19.06
CA THR A 8 17.84 9.47 -18.70
C THR A 8 17.58 8.85 -17.32
N ASN A 9 18.13 7.67 -17.06
CA ASN A 9 18.01 6.98 -15.75
C ASN A 9 18.56 7.85 -14.60
N ASP A 10 19.65 8.57 -14.83
CA ASP A 10 20.23 9.49 -13.85
C ASP A 10 19.32 10.67 -13.56
N ALA A 11 18.66 11.22 -14.59
CA ALA A 11 17.68 12.29 -14.40
C ALA A 11 16.47 11.81 -13.60
N ILE A 12 16.01 10.57 -13.82
CA ILE A 12 14.94 9.96 -13.04
C ILE A 12 15.36 9.77 -11.57
N ALA A 13 16.56 9.25 -11.33
CA ALA A 13 17.08 9.06 -9.99
C ALA A 13 17.21 10.40 -9.24
N PHE A 14 17.75 11.43 -9.91
CA PHE A 14 17.89 12.77 -9.36
C PHE A 14 16.54 13.42 -9.06
N TYR A 15 15.59 13.32 -9.98
CA TYR A 15 14.23 13.83 -9.80
C TYR A 15 13.55 13.16 -8.60
N THR A 16 13.64 11.83 -8.52
CA THR A 16 13.08 11.05 -7.41
C THR A 16 13.69 11.46 -6.08
N ALA A 17 15.03 11.55 -6.00
CA ALA A 17 15.73 11.96 -4.79
C ALA A 17 15.33 13.38 -4.35
N LYS A 18 15.24 14.33 -5.29
CA LYS A 18 14.80 15.71 -5.04
C LYS A 18 13.39 15.80 -4.47
N TYR A 19 12.47 14.96 -4.96
CA TYR A 19 11.09 14.95 -4.47
C TYR A 19 10.98 14.29 -3.11
N LEU A 20 11.70 13.18 -2.88
CA LEU A 20 11.75 12.52 -1.58
C LEU A 20 12.36 13.43 -0.50
N SER A 21 13.39 14.22 -0.85
CA SER A 21 14.06 15.12 0.09
C SER A 21 13.33 16.44 0.32
N LYS A 22 12.22 16.72 -0.38
CA LYS A 22 11.50 18.01 -0.26
C LYS A 22 10.96 18.28 1.16
N SER A 23 10.66 17.22 1.91
CA SER A 23 10.19 17.29 3.30
C SER A 23 11.33 17.33 4.34
N GLU A 24 12.58 17.20 3.91
CA GLU A 24 13.72 17.15 4.83
C GLU A 24 14.08 18.55 5.36
N PRO A 25 14.66 18.65 6.57
CA PRO A 25 15.06 19.93 7.14
C PRO A 25 16.16 20.61 6.30
N THR A 26 16.08 21.93 6.11
CA THR A 26 17.10 22.71 5.36
C THR A 26 18.51 22.60 5.97
N GLN A 27 18.60 22.32 7.26
CA GLN A 27 19.87 22.17 7.98
C GLN A 27 20.60 20.86 7.63
N LEU A 28 19.88 19.87 7.07
CA LEU A 28 20.41 18.56 6.71
C LEU A 28 21.50 18.66 5.61
N ASP A 29 21.33 19.56 4.65
CA ASP A 29 22.26 19.72 3.53
C ASP A 29 23.70 20.01 4.00
N GLY A 30 23.83 20.92 4.97
CA GLY A 30 25.12 21.27 5.55
C GLY A 30 25.79 20.08 6.25
N SER A 31 25.00 19.29 6.98
CA SER A 31 25.53 18.14 7.68
C SER A 31 25.87 16.96 6.75
N VAL A 32 25.08 16.74 5.71
CA VAL A 32 25.38 15.71 4.70
C VAL A 32 26.64 16.09 3.92
N ALA A 33 26.77 17.36 3.53
CA ALA A 33 27.99 17.86 2.87
C ALA A 33 29.24 17.73 3.76
N GLN A 34 29.10 17.93 5.07
CA GLN A 34 30.18 17.65 6.01
C GLN A 34 30.52 16.16 6.07
N ALA A 35 29.53 15.27 6.22
CA ALA A 35 29.75 13.83 6.26
C ALA A 35 30.45 13.34 4.98
N ILE A 36 30.04 13.83 3.80
CA ILE A 36 30.68 13.49 2.52
C ILE A 36 32.16 13.91 2.52
N ARG A 37 32.49 15.12 3.01
CA ARG A 37 33.88 15.59 3.09
C ARG A 37 34.73 14.74 4.02
N GLU A 38 34.18 14.29 5.15
CA GLU A 38 34.85 13.40 6.09
C GLU A 38 35.14 12.03 5.45
N ILE A 39 34.15 11.48 4.75
CA ILE A 39 34.19 10.17 4.12
C ILE A 39 35.11 10.10 2.89
N GLN A 40 35.28 11.22 2.17
CA GLN A 40 36.24 11.31 1.05
C GLN A 40 37.69 11.13 1.51
N ARG A 41 38.01 11.53 2.76
CA ARG A 41 39.35 11.41 3.33
C ARG A 41 39.65 10.00 3.85
N GLU A 42 38.62 9.17 4.03
CA GLU A 42 38.75 7.81 4.55
C GLU A 42 39.04 6.79 3.43
N LYS A 43 40.00 5.89 3.66
CA LYS A 43 40.26 4.72 2.80
C LYS A 43 39.43 3.52 3.25
N THR A 44 38.12 3.65 3.21
CA THR A 44 37.18 2.55 3.51
C THR A 44 36.39 2.13 2.28
N ASP A 45 35.76 0.96 2.35
CA ASP A 45 34.83 0.48 1.34
C ASP A 45 33.62 1.43 1.18
N ILE A 46 33.11 1.53 -0.06
CA ILE A 46 31.99 2.37 -0.48
C ILE A 46 30.74 2.09 0.37
N SER A 47 30.50 0.84 0.74
CA SER A 47 29.35 0.45 1.58
C SER A 47 29.38 1.14 2.95
N ARG A 48 30.56 1.19 3.58
CA ARG A 48 30.74 1.88 4.88
C ARG A 48 30.61 3.39 4.74
N LYS A 49 31.07 3.93 3.63
CA LYS A 49 30.92 5.35 3.27
C LYS A 49 29.45 5.72 3.15
N LEU A 50 28.69 4.96 2.37
CA LEU A 50 27.24 5.12 2.22
C LEU A 50 26.51 5.00 3.57
N PHE A 51 26.86 3.98 4.36
CA PHE A 51 26.25 3.77 5.67
C PHE A 51 26.41 4.99 6.59
N LYS A 52 27.60 5.61 6.63
CA LYS A 52 27.82 6.84 7.42
C LYS A 52 26.95 8.00 6.97
N VAL A 53 26.81 8.22 5.65
CA VAL A 53 25.92 9.25 5.12
C VAL A 53 24.47 8.96 5.51
N CYS A 54 24.01 7.72 5.34
CA CYS A 54 22.66 7.29 5.71
C CYS A 54 22.39 7.49 7.21
N MET A 55 23.32 7.10 8.08
CA MET A 55 23.19 7.31 9.53
C MET A 55 23.12 8.79 9.89
N ARG A 56 23.85 9.64 9.16
CA ARG A 56 23.77 11.09 9.39
C ARG A 56 22.40 11.64 9.01
N ILE A 57 21.86 11.20 7.87
CA ILE A 57 20.51 11.57 7.43
C ILE A 57 19.47 11.11 8.46
N LEU A 58 19.51 9.85 8.88
CA LEU A 58 18.56 9.32 9.86
C LEU A 58 18.60 10.02 11.21
N LYS A 59 19.78 10.53 11.62
CA LYS A 59 19.94 11.24 12.89
C LYS A 59 19.30 12.63 12.88
N GLU A 60 19.33 13.33 11.75
CA GLU A 60 18.86 14.72 11.64
C GLU A 60 17.48 14.86 11.01
N ARG A 61 17.02 13.81 10.30
CA ARG A 61 15.69 13.73 9.73
C ARG A 61 14.64 13.92 10.83
N GLN A 62 13.82 14.95 10.67
CA GLN A 62 12.67 15.17 11.53
C GLN A 62 11.57 14.20 11.10
N VAL A 63 11.11 13.38 12.04
CA VAL A 63 10.00 12.46 11.86
C VAL A 63 8.76 13.01 12.57
N SER A 64 7.58 12.78 12.00
CA SER A 64 6.34 13.17 12.66
C SER A 64 6.15 12.40 13.98
N ALA A 65 5.39 12.95 14.93
CA ALA A 65 5.06 12.24 16.19
C ALA A 65 4.43 10.87 15.93
N CYS A 66 3.59 10.78 14.89
CA CYS A 66 3.02 9.51 14.44
C CYS A 66 4.13 8.55 13.98
N GLU A 67 5.03 8.99 13.09
CA GLU A 67 6.12 8.16 12.56
C GLU A 67 7.04 7.67 13.68
N CYS A 68 7.32 8.54 14.64
CA CYS A 68 8.08 8.20 15.84
C CYS A 68 7.37 7.12 16.69
N SER A 69 6.07 7.27 16.92
CA SER A 69 5.25 6.33 17.71
C SER A 69 5.21 4.94 17.05
N TYR A 70 5.08 4.87 15.74
CA TYR A 70 5.15 3.59 15.02
C TYR A 70 6.55 2.97 15.10
N LYS A 71 7.61 3.74 14.86
CA LYS A 71 8.98 3.21 14.84
C LYS A 71 9.48 2.77 16.21
N LEU A 72 9.10 3.48 17.28
CA LEU A 72 9.59 3.21 18.64
C LEU A 72 8.68 2.27 19.41
N CYS A 73 7.37 2.39 19.24
CA CYS A 73 6.39 1.68 20.04
C CYS A 73 5.65 0.58 19.27
N HIS A 74 5.97 0.40 17.97
CA HIS A 74 5.27 -0.54 17.08
C HIS A 74 3.75 -0.37 17.07
N LEU A 75 3.29 0.87 17.31
CA LEU A 75 1.87 1.19 17.35
C LEU A 75 1.35 1.34 15.92
N ASN A 76 0.31 0.60 15.58
CA ASN A 76 -0.35 0.73 14.30
C ASN A 76 -0.80 2.17 14.08
N PHE A 77 -0.34 2.79 12.99
CA PHE A 77 -0.73 4.16 12.63
C PHE A 77 -2.24 4.32 12.42
N ARG A 78 -2.93 3.21 12.15
CA ARG A 78 -4.35 3.21 11.84
C ARG A 78 -4.98 1.87 12.21
N ASP A 79 -5.42 1.75 13.45
CA ASP A 79 -6.52 0.84 13.79
C ASP A 79 -7.84 1.54 13.44
N SER A 80 -8.24 1.41 12.17
CA SER A 80 -9.54 1.93 11.74
C SER A 80 -10.61 0.91 12.12
N SER A 81 -11.51 1.27 13.03
CA SER A 81 -12.73 0.48 13.27
C SER A 81 -13.62 0.39 12.03
N ARG A 82 -13.43 1.29 11.06
CA ARG A 82 -14.25 1.42 9.85
C ARG A 82 -13.43 1.12 8.60
N LYS A 83 -13.94 0.21 7.77
CA LYS A 83 -13.45 0.02 6.40
C LYS A 83 -14.10 1.05 5.49
N CYS A 84 -13.33 1.61 4.56
CA CYS A 84 -13.85 2.52 3.54
C CYS A 84 -13.87 1.80 2.20
N THR A 85 -15.06 1.59 1.64
CA THR A 85 -15.24 1.02 0.31
C THR A 85 -15.66 2.14 -0.64
N PHE A 86 -14.93 2.28 -1.75
CA PHE A 86 -15.29 3.26 -2.78
C PHE A 86 -16.36 2.68 -3.71
N LEU A 87 -17.51 3.35 -3.80
CA LEU A 87 -18.59 3.02 -4.72
C LEU A 87 -18.60 3.98 -5.90
N ASN A 88 -18.42 3.46 -7.12
CA ASN A 88 -18.46 4.27 -8.33
C ASN A 88 -19.92 4.47 -8.79
N THR A 89 -20.46 5.66 -8.54
CA THR A 89 -21.86 6.02 -8.87
C THR A 89 -22.07 6.42 -10.34
N ARG A 90 -21.03 6.36 -11.18
CA ARG A 90 -21.17 6.62 -12.62
C ARG A 90 -22.05 5.56 -13.30
N LYS A 91 -22.57 5.89 -14.49
CA LYS A 91 -23.28 4.94 -15.35
C LYS A 91 -22.37 3.77 -15.73
N PRO A 92 -22.92 2.56 -15.98
CA PRO A 92 -22.13 1.36 -16.28
C PRO A 92 -21.05 1.57 -17.36
N GLU A 93 -21.35 2.37 -18.39
CA GLU A 93 -20.47 2.63 -19.53
C GLU A 93 -19.30 3.57 -19.19
N GLN A 94 -19.39 4.28 -18.05
CA GLN A 94 -18.41 5.27 -17.60
C GLN A 94 -17.59 4.79 -16.39
N ARG A 95 -17.81 3.56 -15.93
CA ARG A 95 -17.08 2.99 -14.80
C ARG A 95 -15.72 2.49 -15.27
N TYR A 96 -14.66 3.06 -14.72
CA TYR A 96 -13.32 2.53 -14.92
C TYR A 96 -13.17 1.17 -14.23
N ARG A 97 -12.42 0.26 -14.87
CA ARG A 97 -12.06 -1.05 -14.33
C ARG A 97 -10.55 -1.11 -14.18
N VAL A 98 -10.08 -1.83 -13.17
CA VAL A 98 -8.64 -2.02 -12.91
C VAL A 98 -8.21 -3.31 -13.59
N PHE A 99 -7.10 -3.30 -14.32
CA PHE A 99 -6.53 -4.51 -14.89
C PHE A 99 -5.88 -5.37 -13.81
N LYS A 100 -6.05 -6.69 -13.90
CA LYS A 100 -5.31 -7.62 -13.06
C LYS A 100 -3.94 -7.86 -13.67
N ILE A 101 -2.91 -7.29 -13.06
CA ILE A 101 -1.52 -7.44 -13.49
C ILE A 101 -0.88 -8.58 -12.70
N HIS A 102 -0.29 -9.54 -13.41
CA HIS A 102 0.45 -10.64 -12.82
C HIS A 102 1.92 -10.28 -12.60
N SER A 103 2.62 -11.08 -11.81
CA SER A 103 4.06 -10.93 -11.52
C SER A 103 4.94 -10.97 -12.79
N ASN A 104 4.50 -11.61 -13.86
CA ASN A 104 5.17 -11.61 -15.16
C ASN A 104 4.91 -10.34 -16.01
N GLY A 105 4.22 -9.33 -15.47
CA GLY A 105 3.88 -8.09 -16.16
C GLY A 105 2.72 -8.20 -17.16
N THR A 106 2.10 -9.38 -17.31
CA THR A 106 0.94 -9.56 -18.18
C THR A 106 -0.34 -9.11 -17.48
N ALA A 107 -1.19 -8.38 -18.21
CA ALA A 107 -2.52 -8.00 -17.75
C ALA A 107 -3.54 -9.03 -18.27
N THR A 108 -4.23 -9.75 -17.37
CA THR A 108 -5.31 -10.67 -17.77
C THR A 108 -6.63 -10.24 -17.13
N GLY A 109 -7.55 -9.74 -17.94
CA GLY A 109 -8.89 -9.36 -17.49
C GLY A 109 -8.89 -8.21 -16.48
N TYR A 110 -9.99 -8.11 -15.73
CA TYR A 110 -10.24 -7.03 -14.79
C TYR A 110 -10.31 -7.54 -13.35
N CYS A 111 -9.91 -6.70 -12.40
CA CYS A 111 -10.15 -6.92 -10.99
C CYS A 111 -11.66 -6.90 -10.72
N SER A 112 -12.12 -7.84 -9.88
CA SER A 112 -13.50 -7.86 -9.43
C SER A 112 -13.83 -6.60 -8.64
N ASN A 113 -15.04 -6.10 -8.83
CA ASN A 113 -15.54 -4.95 -8.10
C ASN A 113 -16.79 -5.30 -7.28
N ILE A 114 -17.13 -4.43 -6.33
CA ILE A 114 -18.28 -4.65 -5.44
C ILE A 114 -19.63 -4.66 -6.16
N ILE A 115 -19.74 -3.97 -7.30
CA ILE A 115 -20.96 -3.94 -8.10
C ILE A 115 -21.17 -5.31 -8.76
N GLU A 116 -20.13 -5.90 -9.33
CA GLU A 116 -20.16 -7.27 -9.88
C GLU A 116 -20.47 -8.31 -8.80
N GLY A 117 -19.93 -8.13 -7.59
CA GLY A 117 -20.28 -8.97 -6.45
C GLY A 117 -21.75 -8.86 -6.05
N TYR A 118 -22.30 -7.66 -6.08
CA TYR A 118 -23.73 -7.41 -5.83
C TYR A 118 -24.62 -7.96 -6.94
N GLU A 119 -24.21 -7.84 -8.20
CA GLU A 119 -24.94 -8.42 -9.35
C GLU A 119 -24.99 -9.95 -9.30
N LYS A 120 -23.91 -10.58 -8.80
CA LYS A 120 -23.80 -12.04 -8.63
C LYS A 120 -24.21 -12.55 -7.25
N ARG A 121 -24.89 -11.72 -6.46
CA ARG A 121 -25.36 -12.14 -5.13
C ARG A 121 -26.38 -13.28 -5.27
N PRO A 122 -26.47 -14.21 -4.30
CA PRO A 122 -27.49 -15.25 -4.30
C PRO A 122 -28.87 -14.60 -4.21
N THR A 123 -29.87 -15.15 -4.89
CA THR A 123 -31.27 -14.70 -4.75
C THR A 123 -31.89 -15.21 -3.45
N GLU A 124 -31.54 -16.43 -3.03
CA GLU A 124 -32.07 -17.05 -1.82
C GLU A 124 -30.95 -17.34 -0.82
N HIS A 125 -31.15 -16.93 0.45
CA HIS A 125 -30.24 -17.27 1.53
C HIS A 125 -30.99 -17.38 2.87
N PRO A 126 -30.67 -18.37 3.73
CA PRO A 126 -31.43 -18.64 4.95
C PRO A 126 -31.47 -17.48 5.96
N ASN A 127 -30.45 -16.62 5.96
CA ASN A 127 -30.32 -15.53 6.93
C ASN A 127 -30.42 -14.13 6.34
N TYR A 128 -30.49 -13.99 5.01
CA TYR A 128 -30.42 -12.69 4.35
C TYR A 128 -31.38 -12.66 3.16
N ASP A 129 -32.20 -11.62 3.11
CA ASP A 129 -33.03 -11.31 1.95
C ASP A 129 -32.22 -10.43 0.98
N PHE A 130 -31.65 -11.05 -0.05
CA PHE A 130 -30.82 -10.35 -1.03
C PHE A 130 -31.63 -9.61 -2.11
N ASP A 131 -32.91 -9.94 -2.27
CA ASP A 131 -33.77 -9.29 -3.26
C ASP A 131 -34.14 -7.88 -2.80
N ASN A 132 -34.39 -7.70 -1.51
CA ASN A 132 -34.68 -6.40 -0.91
C ASN A 132 -33.44 -5.64 -0.41
N MET A 133 -32.26 -6.28 -0.39
CA MET A 133 -31.01 -5.66 0.05
C MET A 133 -30.44 -4.73 -1.03
N CYS A 134 -30.17 -3.47 -0.68
CA CYS A 134 -29.53 -2.54 -1.61
C CYS A 134 -28.00 -2.71 -1.65
N LEU A 135 -27.35 -2.13 -2.67
CA LEU A 135 -25.88 -2.18 -2.82
C LEU A 135 -25.12 -1.65 -1.60
N LEU A 136 -25.66 -0.63 -0.91
CA LEU A 136 -25.03 -0.07 0.28
C LEU A 136 -25.06 -1.06 1.45
N GLU A 137 -26.20 -1.67 1.71
CA GLU A 137 -26.34 -2.70 2.74
C GLU A 137 -25.44 -3.90 2.44
N PHE A 138 -25.43 -4.34 1.17
CA PHE A 138 -24.52 -5.38 0.73
C PHE A 138 -23.05 -5.04 1.01
N ALA A 139 -22.63 -3.79 0.74
CA ALA A 139 -21.28 -3.33 1.01
C ALA A 139 -20.93 -3.21 2.50
N MET A 140 -21.92 -3.09 3.37
CA MET A 140 -21.73 -3.04 4.82
C MET A 140 -21.61 -4.43 5.43
N PHE A 141 -22.36 -5.41 4.91
CA PHE A 141 -22.44 -6.75 5.47
C PHE A 141 -21.49 -7.76 4.83
N PHE A 142 -21.08 -7.56 3.57
CA PHE A 142 -20.33 -8.53 2.80
C PHE A 142 -18.99 -7.99 2.30
N GLU A 143 -17.97 -8.85 2.31
CA GLU A 143 -16.66 -8.56 1.76
C GLU A 143 -16.23 -9.66 0.79
N PRO A 144 -15.50 -9.31 -0.30
CA PRO A 144 -14.93 -10.31 -1.17
C PRO A 144 -13.91 -11.15 -0.40
N LEU A 145 -14.12 -12.47 -0.37
CA LEU A 145 -13.13 -13.41 0.13
C LEU A 145 -12.07 -13.60 -0.97
N TYR A 146 -10.91 -12.99 -0.79
CA TYR A 146 -9.74 -13.34 -1.59
C TYR A 146 -9.14 -14.61 -0.99
N GLU A 147 -9.02 -15.67 -1.79
CA GLU A 147 -8.18 -16.80 -1.39
C GLU A 147 -6.78 -16.23 -1.12
N LYS A 148 -6.30 -16.41 0.10
CA LYS A 148 -4.89 -16.18 0.39
C LYS A 148 -4.14 -17.18 -0.47
N SER A 149 -3.55 -16.74 -1.57
CA SER A 149 -2.49 -17.51 -2.20
C SER A 149 -1.46 -17.76 -1.09
N ASN A 150 -1.06 -19.01 -0.90
CA ASN A 150 0.12 -19.38 -0.11
C ASN A 150 1.37 -18.83 -0.81
N GLN A 151 1.46 -17.50 -0.92
CA GLN A 151 2.72 -16.85 -1.21
C GLN A 151 3.53 -16.98 0.07
N GLU A 152 4.62 -17.73 -0.04
CA GLU A 152 5.67 -17.79 0.97
C GLU A 152 5.90 -16.39 1.54
N PRO A 153 6.13 -16.27 2.85
CA PRO A 153 6.38 -14.97 3.45
C PRO A 153 7.55 -14.35 2.69
N GLN A 154 7.28 -13.31 1.90
CA GLN A 154 8.30 -12.31 1.67
C GLN A 154 8.79 -11.95 3.06
N GLU A 155 10.08 -12.16 3.33
CA GLU A 155 10.75 -11.75 4.55
C GLU A 155 10.63 -10.22 4.69
N CYS A 156 9.44 -9.77 5.07
CA CYS A 156 9.26 -8.57 5.83
C CYS A 156 9.57 -9.02 7.25
N VAL A 157 10.58 -8.41 7.87
CA VAL A 157 11.07 -8.73 9.23
C VAL A 157 10.02 -8.43 10.32
N ASP A 158 8.77 -8.16 9.95
CA ASP A 158 7.68 -7.86 10.86
C ASP A 158 6.76 -9.08 10.96
N ILE A 159 7.13 -10.02 11.81
CA ILE A 159 6.28 -11.15 12.23
C ILE A 159 5.06 -10.57 12.95
N TYR A 160 3.95 -10.45 12.23
CA TYR A 160 2.64 -10.19 12.82
C TYR A 160 1.88 -11.51 12.89
N GLU A 161 1.66 -12.04 14.09
CA GLU A 161 0.61 -13.04 14.29
C GLU A 161 -0.74 -12.30 14.26
N PRO A 162 -1.63 -12.57 13.29
CA PRO A 162 -2.96 -11.98 13.32
C PRO A 162 -3.75 -12.68 14.43
N GLU A 163 -4.06 -11.96 15.50
CA GLU A 163 -5.10 -12.38 16.43
C GLU A 163 -6.35 -12.74 15.63
N ARG A 164 -6.85 -13.96 15.85
CA ARG A 164 -8.08 -14.47 15.25
C ARG A 164 -9.26 -13.63 15.75
N GLN A 165 -9.55 -12.52 15.07
CA GLN A 165 -10.80 -11.81 15.25
C GLN A 165 -11.92 -12.76 14.84
N THR A 166 -12.69 -13.21 15.82
CA THR A 166 -13.96 -13.93 15.70
C THR A 166 -15.02 -13.03 15.03
N ARG A 167 -14.79 -12.64 13.78
CA ARG A 167 -15.85 -12.11 12.92
C ARG A 167 -16.60 -13.30 12.33
N GLN A 168 -17.92 -13.22 12.39
CA GLN A 168 -18.84 -14.26 11.94
C GLN A 168 -18.43 -14.82 10.57
N ARG A 169 -18.56 -16.15 10.43
CA ARG A 169 -18.06 -16.92 9.28
C ARG A 169 -18.53 -16.29 7.97
N LEU A 170 -17.56 -15.86 7.18
CA LEU A 170 -17.72 -15.30 5.84
C LEU A 170 -18.41 -16.32 4.93
N ILE A 171 -19.43 -15.91 4.20
CA ILE A 171 -20.15 -16.77 3.26
C ILE A 171 -19.37 -16.78 1.93
N THR A 172 -19.09 -17.98 1.42
CA THR A 172 -18.48 -18.19 0.10
C THR A 172 -19.53 -17.96 -0.97
N LEU A 173 -19.33 -16.98 -1.85
CA LEU A 173 -20.06 -16.91 -3.12
C LEU A 173 -19.37 -17.87 -4.10
N LEU A 174 -19.90 -19.09 -4.21
CA LEU A 174 -19.42 -20.06 -5.20
C LEU A 174 -19.70 -19.51 -6.60
N GLY A 175 -18.65 -19.16 -7.33
CA GLY A 175 -18.74 -18.87 -8.75
C GLY A 175 -18.91 -20.19 -9.50
N GLU A 176 -20.09 -20.45 -10.04
CA GLU A 176 -20.28 -21.54 -10.99
C GLU A 176 -19.48 -21.22 -12.27
N VAL A 177 -18.60 -22.14 -12.63
CA VAL A 177 -17.88 -22.17 -13.90
C VAL A 177 -18.88 -22.66 -14.95
N SER A 178 -19.13 -21.85 -15.97
CA SER A 178 -19.71 -22.27 -17.25
C SER A 178 -18.77 -21.85 -18.37
#